data_AF-A0A6V7J3Y4-F1
#
_entry.id   AF-A0A6V7J3Y4-F1
#
_cell.length_a   1.000
_cell.length_b   1.000
_cell.length_c   1.000
_cell.angle_alpha   90.00
_cell.angle_beta   90.00
_cell.angle_gamma   90.00
#
_symmetry.space_group_name_H-M   'P 1'
#
loop_
_entity.id
_entity.type
_entity.pdbx_description
1 polymer ?
#
loop_
_entity_poly.entity_id
_entity_poly.type
_entity_poly.pdbx_seq_one_letter_code
_entity_poly.pdbx_strand_id
1 'polypeptide(L)' 'KLTMTPTSTVYLMWKKPPIDVYLKVYIFNITNPDEFLRGEEKLKLDEIGPYVY' A
#
# COMPACT_ATOMS: atom_id res chain seq x y z
N LYS A 1 5.24 -26.09 21.43
CA LYS A 1 4.70 -26.01 20.04
C LYS A 1 3.43 -25.16 20.09
N LEU A 2 3.37 -24.04 19.38
CA LEU A 2 2.15 -23.24 19.26
C LEU A 2 1.18 -23.98 18.33
N THR A 3 -0.09 -24.09 18.71
CA THR A 3 -1.09 -24.83 17.94
C THR A 3 -2.35 -23.97 17.78
N MET A 4 -2.80 -23.83 16.54
CA MET A 4 -3.98 -23.05 16.17
C MET A 4 -5.24 -23.89 16.42
N THR A 5 -5.73 -23.88 17.65
CA THR A 5 -7.05 -24.40 17.98
C THR A 5 -8.05 -23.25 18.07
N PRO A 6 -9.36 -23.48 17.81
CA PRO A 6 -10.37 -22.42 17.87
C PRO A 6 -10.46 -21.70 19.22
N THR A 7 -10.00 -22.33 20.30
CA THR A 7 -9.99 -21.78 21.67
C THR A 7 -8.65 -21.14 22.06
N SER A 8 -7.60 -21.25 21.25
CA SER A 8 -6.30 -20.70 21.62
C SER A 8 -6.26 -19.19 21.47
N THR A 9 -5.59 -18.52 22.40
CA THR A 9 -5.41 -17.06 22.39
C THR A 9 -4.78 -16.56 21.09
N VAL A 10 -3.85 -17.33 20.54
CA VAL A 10 -3.12 -17.00 19.30
C VAL A 10 -4.06 -17.01 18.10
N TYR A 11 -5.00 -17.95 18.05
CA TYR A 11 -6.04 -17.99 17.02
C TYR A 11 -7.00 -16.80 17.13
N LEU A 12 -7.40 -16.43 18.35
CA LEU A 12 -8.29 -15.28 18.57
C LEU A 12 -7.64 -13.95 18.15
N MET A 13 -6.35 -13.77 18.45
CA MET A 13 -5.58 -12.59 18.03
C MET A 13 -5.40 -12.52 16.52
N TRP A 14 -5.15 -13.65 15.84
CA TRP A 14 -5.12 -13.70 14.37
C TRP A 14 -6.48 -13.41 13.75
N LYS A 15 -7.55 -13.97 14.33
CA LYS A 15 -8.93 -13.80 13.82
C LYS A 15 -9.43 -12.36 13.95
N LYS A 16 -9.11 -11.68 15.06
CA LYS A 16 -9.47 -10.28 15.30
C LYS A 16 -8.29 -9.55 15.95
N PRO A 17 -7.37 -9.01 15.14
CA PRO A 17 -6.24 -8.26 15.65
C PRO A 17 -6.71 -7.02 16.41
N PRO A 18 -6.08 -6.67 17.54
CA PRO A 18 -6.42 -5.47 18.32
C PRO A 18 -5.73 -4.21 17.78
N ILE A 19 -5.54 -4.14 16.46
CA ILE A 19 -4.85 -3.03 15.80
C ILE A 19 -5.70 -2.53 14.63
N ASP A 20 -5.70 -1.22 14.43
CA ASP A 20 -6.28 -0.60 13.25
C ASP A 20 -5.26 -0.63 12.12
N VAL A 21 -5.63 -1.24 11.00
CA VAL A 21 -4.79 -1.33 9.81
C VAL A 21 -5.15 -0.19 8.87
N TYR A 22 -4.15 0.59 8.48
CA TYR A 22 -4.31 1.68 7.51
C TYR A 22 -3.51 1.36 6.25
N LEU A 23 -4.18 1.31 5.10
CA LEU A 23 -3.52 1.21 3.81
C LEU A 23 -3.32 2.61 3.24
N LYS A 24 -2.07 3.03 3.06
CA LYS A 24 -1.72 4.31 2.41
C LYS A 24 -1.30 4.05 0.97
N VAL A 25 -2.07 4.56 0.03
CA VAL A 25 -1.77 4.45 -1.40
C VAL A 25 -1.24 5.78 -1.93
N TYR A 26 -0.11 5.72 -2.62
CA TYR A 26 0.53 6.85 -3.30
C TYR A 26 0.54 6.58 -4.80
N ILE A 27 0.13 7.57 -5.59
CA ILE A 27 0.09 7.49 -7.05
C ILE A 27 1.16 8.44 -7.59
N PHE A 28 2.00 7.96 -8.51
CA PHE A 28 2.94 8.82 -9.24
C PHE A 28 2.29 9.26 -10.54
N ASN A 29 1.82 10.50 -10.58
CA ASN A 29 1.25 11.13 -11.76
C ASN A 29 2.36 11.52 -12.74
N ILE A 30 2.21 11.17 -14.02
CA ILE A 30 3.19 11.51 -15.06
C ILE A 30 2.80 12.86 -15.66
N THR A 31 3.71 13.84 -15.61
CA THR A 31 3.42 15.21 -16.08
C THR A 31 3.95 15.53 -17.48
N ASN A 32 4.85 14.71 -18.04
CA ASN A 32 5.40 14.89 -19.39
C ASN A 32 5.45 13.57 -20.20
N PRO A 33 4.30 12.88 -20.38
CA PRO A 33 4.30 11.56 -21.01
C PRO A 33 4.80 11.61 -22.45
N ASP A 34 4.40 12.61 -23.23
CA ASP A 34 4.72 12.66 -24.65
C ASP A 34 6.20 13.00 -24.89
N GLU A 35 6.77 13.95 -24.14
CA GLU A 35 8.19 14.33 -24.21
C GLU A 35 9.09 13.15 -23.81
N PHE A 36 8.67 12.39 -22.80
CA PHE A 36 9.38 11.20 -22.37
C PHE A 36 9.36 10.12 -23.46
N LEU A 37 8.21 9.88 -24.08
CA LEU A 37 8.07 8.89 -25.15
C LEU A 37 8.86 9.28 -26.41
N ARG A 38 9.03 10.58 -26.68
CA ARG A 38 9.89 11.08 -27.76
C ARG A 38 11.38 11.06 -27.42
N GLY A 39 11.76 10.78 -26.17
CA GLY A 39 13.16 10.76 -25.72
C GLY A 39 13.78 12.15 -25.54
N GLU A 40 12.94 13.19 -25.49
CA GLU A 40 13.36 14.60 -25.40
C GLU A 40 13.70 14.98 -23.95
N GLU A 41 12.91 14.47 -22.99
CA GLU A 41 13.08 14.74 -21.58
C GLU A 41 13.02 13.47 -20.72
N LYS A 42 13.58 13.54 -19.51
CA LYS A 42 13.36 12.49 -18.50
C LYS A 42 11.93 12.53 -17.99
N LEU A 43 11.42 11.37 -17.60
CA LEU A 43 10.09 11.24 -17.00
C LEU A 43 9.99 12.12 -15.73
N LYS A 44 8.97 12.98 -15.71
CA LYS A 44 8.60 13.83 -14.58
C LYS A 44 7.40 13.20 -13.89
N LEU A 45 7.52 13.06 -12.57
CA LEU A 45 6.53 12.42 -11.72
C LEU A 45 6.15 13.36 -10.59
N ASP A 46 4.85 13.49 -10.35
CA ASP A 46 4.31 14.15 -9.17
C ASP A 46 3.67 13.08 -8.27
N GLU A 47 4.08 13.02 -7.01
CA GLU A 47 3.48 12.13 -6.03
C GLU A 47 2.13 12.70 -5.56
N ILE A 48 1.07 11.89 -5.64
CA ILE A 48 -0.28 12.24 -5.22
C ILE A 48 -0.76 11.22 -4.18
N GLY A 49 -1.10 11.70 -2.99
CA GLY A 49 -1.60 10.88 -1.88
C GLY A 49 -1.21 11.45 -0.51
N PRO A 50 -1.38 10.67 0.57
CA PRO A 50 -1.92 9.30 0.57
C PRO A 50 -3.45 9.26 0.46
N TYR A 51 -3.97 8.28 -0.29
CA TYR A 51 -5.34 7.81 -0.14
C TYR A 51 -5.35 6.71 0.93
N VAL A 52 -6.11 6.92 2.01
CA VAL A 52 -6.10 6.05 3.20
C VAL A 52 -7.39 5.23 3.28
N TYR A 53 -7.25 3.89 3.44
CA TYR A 53 -8.34 2.93 3.67
C TYR A 53 -8.10 2.12 4.94
#